data_AF-A0A958XZW2-F1
#
_entry.id   AF-A0A958XZW2-F1
#
_cell.length_a   1.000
_cell.length_b   1.000
_cell.length_c   1.000
_cell.angle_alpha   90.00
_cell.angle_beta   90.00
_cell.angle_gamma   90.00
#
_symmetry.space_group_name_H-M   'P 1'
#
loop_
_entity.id
_entity.type
_entity.pdbx_description
1 polymer ?
#
loop_
_entity_poly.entity_id
_entity_poly.type
_entity_poly.pdbx_seq_one_letter_code
_entity_poly.pdbx_strand_id
1 'polypeptide(L)'
;MKLHHSPYVLYSDGEGNVFEDTTLYAVGRSGHYATPIPEEDWIELPDGGNLYELPGRRAVGIDVETGEMRLCEEGWATAAFIPPAYTGLYLASYVNEEDAPTLPLFCYTAIGWHDDKFYVPAVRIEQDIRQECSGFDDAAVERGVQALQEFYPNNRIVEHLANNCALAYNCPAARNYFMGRWECPVPT
;
A
#
# COMPACT_ATOMS: atom_id res chain seq x y z
N MET A 1 20.09 3.03 -5.76
CA MET A 1 20.27 4.48 -6.02
C MET A 1 20.24 5.16 -4.67
N LYS A 2 21.17 6.07 -4.37
CA LYS A 2 21.17 6.77 -3.08
C LYS A 2 20.36 8.04 -3.26
N LEU A 3 19.30 8.23 -2.46
CA LEU A 3 18.54 9.47 -2.44
C LEU A 3 19.45 10.63 -2.03
N HIS A 4 19.27 11.80 -2.64
CA HIS A 4 20.03 13.01 -2.28
C HIS A 4 19.35 13.83 -1.19
N HIS A 5 18.05 13.59 -0.99
CA HIS A 5 17.22 14.13 0.07
C HIS A 5 16.03 13.18 0.27
N SER A 6 15.28 13.34 1.36
CA SER A 6 14.04 12.60 1.56
C SER A 6 13.02 12.88 0.45
N PRO A 7 12.18 11.92 0.06
CA PRO A 7 11.09 12.15 -0.88
C PRO A 7 10.12 13.23 -0.38
N TYR A 8 9.44 13.91 -1.30
CA TYR A 8 8.44 14.93 -0.98
C TYR A 8 7.13 14.31 -0.50
N VAL A 9 6.40 15.05 0.35
CA VAL A 9 5.04 14.70 0.77
C VAL A 9 4.14 14.63 -0.45
N LEU A 10 3.21 13.68 -0.44
CA LEU A 10 2.17 13.53 -1.45
C LEU A 10 0.80 13.88 -0.89
N TYR A 11 0.00 14.59 -1.68
CA TYR A 11 -1.40 14.89 -1.38
C TYR A 11 -2.31 14.52 -2.57
N SER A 12 -3.55 14.15 -2.26
CA SER A 12 -4.63 13.88 -3.22
C SER A 12 -5.57 15.07 -3.32
N ASP A 13 -6.08 15.36 -4.51
CA ASP A 13 -7.17 16.33 -4.71
C ASP A 13 -8.57 15.77 -4.39
N GLY A 14 -8.67 14.47 -4.13
CA GLY A 14 -9.94 13.77 -3.91
C GLY A 14 -10.69 13.41 -5.20
N GLU A 15 -10.12 13.69 -6.37
CA GLU A 15 -10.63 13.31 -7.69
C GLU A 15 -9.79 12.17 -8.32
N GLY A 16 -8.89 11.58 -7.53
CA GLY A 16 -8.01 10.48 -7.93
C GLY A 16 -6.65 10.93 -8.46
N ASN A 17 -6.35 12.23 -8.45
CA ASN A 17 -5.02 12.74 -8.80
C ASN A 17 -4.18 12.92 -7.53
N VAL A 18 -2.88 12.67 -7.66
CA VAL A 18 -1.90 12.79 -6.57
C VAL A 18 -0.78 13.71 -7.03
N PHE A 19 -0.39 14.61 -6.15
CA PHE A 19 0.61 15.65 -6.39
C PHE A 19 1.64 15.67 -5.25
N GLU A 20 2.84 16.11 -5.54
CA GLU A 20 3.89 16.35 -4.56
C GLU A 20 3.83 17.79 -4.01
N ASP A 21 3.98 17.92 -2.69
CA ASP A 21 4.30 19.20 -2.05
C ASP A 21 5.83 19.32 -1.94
N THR A 22 6.44 20.01 -2.89
CA THR A 22 7.90 20.24 -2.92
C THR A 22 8.43 21.10 -1.77
N THR A 23 7.53 21.68 -0.96
CA THR A 23 7.89 22.44 0.24
C THR A 23 7.98 21.56 1.49
N LEU A 24 7.64 20.27 1.39
CA LEU A 24 7.62 19.32 2.50
C LEU A 24 8.31 17.99 2.17
N TYR A 25 9.25 17.56 3.02
CA TYR A 25 9.76 16.19 3.03
C TYR A 25 8.82 15.25 3.77
N ALA A 26 8.59 14.07 3.17
CA ALA A 26 7.77 13.01 3.73
C ALA A 26 8.40 12.45 5.03
N VAL A 27 7.53 12.16 5.99
CA VAL A 27 7.90 11.56 7.28
C VAL A 27 7.09 10.30 7.54
N GLY A 28 7.67 9.43 8.37
CA GLY A 28 7.05 8.20 8.80
C GLY A 28 6.43 8.35 10.18
N ARG A 29 5.36 7.62 10.46
CA ARG A 29 4.76 7.53 11.78
C ARG A 29 5.07 6.19 12.43
N SER A 30 5.65 6.24 13.63
CA SER A 30 5.82 5.11 14.53
C SER A 30 5.00 5.35 15.80
N GLY A 31 3.94 4.56 15.97
CA GLY A 31 2.96 4.79 17.04
C GLY A 31 2.34 6.19 16.93
N HIS A 32 2.57 7.03 17.94
CA HIS A 32 2.06 8.41 18.00
C HIS A 32 3.05 9.47 17.49
N TYR A 33 4.24 9.07 17.06
CA TYR A 33 5.32 9.99 16.71
C TYR A 33 5.53 10.02 15.19
N ALA A 34 5.47 11.23 14.61
CA ALA A 34 6.02 11.49 13.30
C ALA A 34 7.54 11.64 13.44
N THR A 35 8.31 11.05 12.53
CA THR A 35 9.78 11.10 12.53
C THR A 35 10.30 11.11 11.10
N PRO A 36 11.44 11.78 10.84
CA PRO A 36 12.19 11.56 9.60
C PRO A 36 12.42 10.06 9.38
N ILE A 37 12.33 9.64 8.12
CA ILE A 37 12.66 8.28 7.67
C ILE A 37 14.13 8.28 7.20
N PRO A 38 14.97 7.33 7.65
CA PRO A 38 16.34 7.17 7.15
C PRO A 38 16.39 7.00 5.63
N GLU A 39 17.38 7.59 4.96
CA GLU A 39 17.52 7.52 3.50
C GLU A 39 17.61 6.07 2.99
N GLU A 40 18.23 5.19 3.78
CA GLU A 40 18.42 3.77 3.47
C GLU A 40 17.15 2.93 3.54
N ASP A 41 16.10 3.40 4.21
CA ASP A 41 14.84 2.67 4.38
C ASP A 41 13.92 2.85 3.17
N TRP A 42 14.14 3.90 2.37
CA TRP A 42 13.34 4.17 1.18
C TRP A 42 13.70 3.23 0.03
N ILE A 43 12.69 2.55 -0.48
CA ILE A 43 12.74 1.81 -1.74
C ILE A 43 11.68 2.37 -2.70
N GLU A 44 11.91 2.22 -4.00
CA GLU A 44 10.86 2.46 -4.99
C GLU A 44 9.65 1.58 -4.67
N LEU A 45 8.43 2.12 -4.79
CA LEU A 45 7.20 1.39 -4.55
C LEU A 45 7.22 0.10 -5.40
N PRO A 46 7.20 -1.09 -4.78
CA PRO A 46 7.32 -2.33 -5.53
C PRO A 46 6.11 -2.56 -6.46
N ASP A 47 6.34 -3.28 -7.56
CA ASP A 47 5.30 -3.62 -8.53
C ASP A 47 4.10 -4.30 -7.83
N GLY A 48 2.88 -3.86 -8.17
CA GLY A 48 1.65 -4.31 -7.53
C GLY A 48 1.29 -3.55 -6.24
N GLY A 49 2.11 -2.57 -5.84
CA GLY A 49 1.73 -1.57 -4.84
C GLY A 49 0.62 -0.66 -5.35
N ASN A 50 -0.14 -0.08 -4.42
CA ASN A 50 -1.24 0.85 -4.72
C ASN A 50 -1.14 2.10 -3.85
N LEU A 51 -1.66 3.21 -4.37
CA LEU A 51 -1.83 4.45 -3.62
C LEU A 51 -3.21 4.46 -2.96
N TYR A 52 -3.27 5.01 -1.75
CA TYR A 52 -4.49 5.28 -1.03
C TYR A 52 -4.58 6.75 -0.69
N GLU A 53 -5.71 7.35 -1.05
CA GLU A 53 -6.11 8.63 -0.47
C GLU A 53 -6.62 8.40 0.96
N LEU A 54 -6.38 9.40 1.82
CA LEU A 54 -6.82 9.39 3.20
C LEU A 54 -7.80 10.55 3.42
N PRO A 55 -9.09 10.41 3.07
CA PRO A 55 -10.04 11.50 3.16
C PRO A 55 -10.10 12.13 4.56
N GLY A 56 -10.19 13.46 4.59
CA GLY A 56 -10.28 14.24 5.82
C GLY A 56 -8.99 14.24 6.66
N ARG A 57 -7.83 13.94 6.05
CA ARG A 57 -6.54 13.92 6.75
C ARG A 57 -5.54 14.80 6.04
N ARG A 58 -4.79 15.60 6.80
CA ARG A 58 -3.68 16.40 6.27
C ARG A 58 -2.37 15.72 6.57
N ALA A 59 -1.50 15.60 5.56
CA ALA A 59 -0.20 14.97 5.73
C ALA A 59 0.66 15.83 6.67
N VAL A 60 1.47 15.17 7.49
CA VAL A 60 2.54 15.85 8.24
C VAL A 60 3.81 15.71 7.40
N GLY A 61 4.59 16.77 7.28
CA GLY A 61 5.91 16.77 6.65
C GLY A 61 6.90 17.63 7.40
N ILE A 62 8.16 17.60 6.96
CA ILE A 62 9.21 18.50 7.41
C ILE A 62 9.40 19.58 6.35
N ASP A 63 9.27 20.84 6.76
CA ASP A 63 9.49 21.98 5.87
C ASP A 63 10.92 22.02 5.34
N VAL A 64 11.07 22.15 4.02
CA VAL A 64 12.36 22.08 3.33
C VAL A 64 13.29 23.27 3.65
N GLU A 65 12.73 24.42 4.05
CA GLU A 65 13.50 25.62 4.38
C GLU A 65 13.82 25.69 5.87
N THR A 66 12.83 25.44 6.73
CA THR A 66 12.96 25.65 8.19
C THR A 66 13.37 24.39 8.95
N GLY A 67 13.11 23.20 8.39
CA GLY A 67 13.32 21.92 9.08
C GLY A 67 12.29 21.62 10.18
N GLU A 68 11.25 22.44 10.33
CA GLU A 68 10.18 22.23 11.30
C GLU A 68 9.08 21.32 10.75
N MET A 69 8.40 20.58 11.64
CA MET A 69 7.23 19.80 11.23
C MET A 69 6.01 20.71 11.06
N ARG A 70 5.32 20.56 9.93
CA ARG A 70 4.03 21.21 9.70
C ARG A 70 3.10 20.33 8.87
N LEU A 71 1.85 20.77 8.76
CA LEU A 71 0.86 20.13 7.90
C LEU A 71 1.06 20.57 6.45
N CYS A 72 0.81 19.65 5.53
CA CYS A 72 0.49 19.96 4.16
C CYS A 72 -0.83 20.72 4.15
N GLU A 73 -0.85 21.91 3.55
CA GLU A 73 -2.04 22.75 3.46
C GLU A 73 -2.95 22.30 2.30
N GLU A 74 -2.36 21.57 1.35
CA GLU A 74 -3.03 21.07 0.15
C GLU A 74 -3.64 19.68 0.36
N GLY A 75 -4.85 19.50 -0.16
CA GLY A 75 -5.48 18.20 -0.38
C GLY A 75 -5.56 17.26 0.83
N TRP A 76 -5.67 15.97 0.53
CA TRP A 76 -5.69 14.90 1.51
C TRP A 76 -4.37 14.14 1.53
N ALA A 77 -3.96 13.67 2.71
CA ALA A 77 -2.80 12.82 2.86
C ALA A 77 -2.95 11.55 2.00
N THR A 78 -1.81 11.00 1.59
CA THR A 78 -1.74 9.74 0.87
C THR A 78 -0.95 8.70 1.64
N ALA A 79 -1.20 7.43 1.32
CA ALA A 79 -0.46 6.28 1.83
C ALA A 79 -0.24 5.27 0.71
N ALA A 80 0.59 4.27 0.99
CA ALA A 80 0.81 3.16 0.09
C ALA A 80 0.42 1.81 0.70
N PHE A 81 -0.22 1.00 -0.13
CA PHE A 81 -0.17 -0.45 -0.01
C PHE A 81 1.12 -0.97 -0.59
N ILE A 82 1.83 -1.77 0.20
CA ILE A 82 3.00 -2.50 -0.26
C ILE A 82 2.63 -3.97 -0.50
N PRO A 83 3.13 -4.60 -1.56
CA PRO A 83 2.88 -6.02 -1.82
C PRO A 83 3.37 -6.94 -0.68
N PRO A 84 2.75 -8.12 -0.47
CA PRO A 84 3.05 -9.01 0.66
C PRO A 84 4.51 -9.49 0.82
N ALA A 85 5.34 -9.37 -0.23
CA ALA A 85 6.76 -9.71 -0.13
C ALA A 85 7.60 -8.69 0.67
N TYR A 86 6.99 -7.58 1.08
CA TYR A 86 7.64 -6.45 1.72
C TYR A 86 7.00 -6.15 3.08
N THR A 87 7.84 -5.76 4.04
CA THR A 87 7.42 -5.24 5.35
C THR A 87 7.57 -3.73 5.37
N GLY A 88 6.49 -3.03 5.68
CA GLY A 88 6.46 -1.57 5.81
C GLY A 88 7.03 -1.17 7.16
N LEU A 89 7.93 -0.19 7.16
CA LEU A 89 8.67 0.23 8.35
C LEU A 89 7.96 1.37 9.09
N TYR A 90 7.22 2.20 8.36
CA TYR A 90 6.52 3.37 8.91
C TYR A 90 5.11 3.51 8.35
N LEU A 91 4.18 3.96 9.19
CA LEU A 91 2.84 4.34 8.76
C LEU A 91 2.85 5.74 8.14
N ALA A 92 1.86 6.04 7.30
CA ALA A 92 1.60 7.40 6.84
C ALA A 92 1.37 8.33 8.04
N SER A 93 1.97 9.51 7.95
CA SER A 93 1.89 10.54 8.99
C SER A 93 0.87 11.59 8.59
N TYR A 94 -0.16 11.75 9.41
CA TYR A 94 -1.24 12.69 9.15
C TYR A 94 -1.91 13.15 10.45
N VAL A 95 -2.65 14.25 10.35
CA VAL A 95 -3.61 14.71 11.36
C VAL A 95 -5.01 14.58 10.80
N ASN A 96 -5.94 14.06 11.61
CA ASN A 96 -7.36 14.00 11.25
C ASN A 96 -8.00 15.39 11.36
N GLU A 97 -8.83 15.73 10.39
CA GLU A 97 -9.85 16.77 10.54
C GLU A 97 -11.01 16.24 11.40
N GLU A 98 -11.86 17.15 11.89
CA GLU A 98 -12.93 16.84 12.85
C GLU A 98 -13.87 15.73 12.36
N ASP A 99 -14.20 15.73 11.07
CA ASP A 99 -15.13 14.78 10.43
C ASP A 99 -14.43 13.69 9.60
N ALA A 100 -13.14 13.42 9.86
CA ALA A 100 -12.39 12.42 9.11
C ALA A 100 -13.04 11.02 9.22
N PRO A 101 -13.42 10.36 8.10
CA PRO A 101 -14.07 9.06 8.15
C PRO A 101 -13.15 7.97 8.70
N THR A 102 -13.75 6.91 9.23
CA THR A 102 -13.01 5.68 9.57
C THR A 102 -12.47 5.05 8.30
N LEU A 103 -11.15 4.85 8.26
CA LEU A 103 -10.50 4.17 7.15
C LEU A 103 -10.72 2.64 7.25
N PRO A 104 -10.83 1.94 6.10
CA PRO A 104 -10.79 0.48 6.07
C PRO A 104 -9.52 -0.08 6.74
N LEU A 105 -9.54 -1.35 7.14
CA LEU A 105 -8.38 -2.01 7.74
C LEU A 105 -7.36 -2.42 6.68
N PHE A 106 -6.59 -1.45 6.18
CA PHE A 106 -5.48 -1.67 5.26
C PHE A 106 -4.14 -1.25 5.87
N CYS A 107 -3.06 -1.64 5.21
CA CYS A 107 -1.72 -1.16 5.51
C CYS A 107 -1.55 0.23 4.88
N TYR A 108 -1.47 1.26 5.72
CA TYR A 108 -1.24 2.65 5.31
C TYR A 108 0.22 3.01 5.51
N THR A 109 1.09 2.50 4.65
CA THR A 109 2.54 2.78 4.71
C THR A 109 2.80 4.22 4.30
N ALA A 110 3.79 4.87 4.92
CA ALA A 110 4.24 6.19 4.45
C ALA A 110 4.67 6.11 2.98
N ILE A 111 4.48 7.20 2.26
CA ILE A 111 4.86 7.32 0.86
C ILE A 111 5.36 8.73 0.59
N GLY A 112 6.29 8.85 -0.34
CA GLY A 112 6.66 10.14 -0.91
C GLY A 112 7.08 10.03 -2.36
N TRP A 113 7.33 11.17 -2.97
CA TRP A 113 7.67 11.30 -4.39
C TRP A 113 9.05 11.89 -4.59
N HIS A 114 9.81 11.32 -5.52
CA HIS A 114 11.11 11.84 -5.90
C HIS A 114 11.48 11.34 -7.31
N ASP A 115 12.01 12.22 -8.16
CA ASP A 115 12.51 11.88 -9.50
C ASP A 115 11.59 10.94 -10.31
N ASP A 116 10.33 11.36 -10.48
CA ASP A 116 9.28 10.65 -11.23
C ASP A 116 8.89 9.26 -10.68
N LYS A 117 9.18 9.00 -9.40
CA LYS A 117 8.95 7.71 -8.76
C LYS A 117 8.33 7.87 -7.37
N PHE A 118 7.50 6.88 -7.02
CA PHE A 118 7.00 6.70 -5.67
C PHE A 118 8.00 5.92 -4.83
N TYR A 119 8.22 6.37 -3.60
CA TYR A 119 9.08 5.73 -2.62
C TYR A 119 8.32 5.40 -1.35
N VAL A 120 8.60 4.24 -0.78
CA VAL A 120 8.02 3.77 0.49
C VAL A 120 9.13 3.27 1.41
N PRO A 121 9.00 3.45 2.74
CA PRO A 121 9.94 2.87 3.67
C PRO A 121 9.59 1.41 3.92
N ALA A 122 10.30 0.51 3.25
CA ALA A 122 9.99 -0.91 3.29
C ALA A 122 11.22 -1.77 3.04
N VAL A 123 11.20 -2.98 3.61
CA VAL A 123 12.22 -4.00 3.40
C VAL A 123 11.60 -5.25 2.79
N ARG A 124 12.25 -5.82 1.79
CA ARG A 124 11.84 -7.10 1.21
C ARG A 124 12.16 -8.24 2.18
N ILE A 125 11.17 -9.04 2.53
CA ILE A 125 11.29 -10.16 3.47
C ILE A 125 11.05 -11.54 2.84
N GLU A 126 10.43 -11.58 1.66
CA GLU A 126 10.17 -12.80 0.91
C GLU A 126 10.92 -12.74 -0.43
N GLN A 127 11.68 -13.79 -0.74
CA GLN A 127 12.46 -13.86 -1.99
C GLN A 127 11.75 -14.71 -3.04
N ASP A 128 10.77 -15.52 -2.64
CA ASP A 128 9.99 -16.32 -3.59
C ASP A 128 9.12 -15.42 -4.49
N ILE A 129 8.98 -15.83 -5.75
CA ILE A 129 8.17 -15.16 -6.76
C ILE A 129 6.66 -15.32 -6.54
N ARG A 130 6.24 -16.13 -5.56
CA ARG A 130 4.83 -16.47 -5.30
C ARG A 130 3.90 -15.29 -5.05
N GLN A 131 4.44 -14.15 -4.60
CA GLN A 131 3.69 -12.92 -4.31
C GLN A 131 3.81 -11.88 -5.43
N GLU A 132 4.58 -12.14 -6.48
CA GLU A 132 4.86 -11.18 -7.55
C GLU A 132 3.63 -10.98 -8.43
N CYS A 133 3.22 -9.72 -8.61
CA CYS A 133 2.00 -9.37 -9.34
C CYS A 133 2.03 -9.86 -10.81
N SER A 134 3.21 -9.86 -11.43
CA SER A 134 3.44 -10.34 -12.81
C SER A 134 3.13 -11.81 -13.01
N GLY A 135 3.11 -12.59 -11.93
CA GLY A 135 2.77 -14.01 -11.96
C GLY A 135 1.27 -14.28 -12.10
N PHE A 136 0.38 -13.29 -11.99
CA PHE A 136 -1.06 -13.53 -11.93
C PHE A 136 -1.77 -13.19 -13.25
N ASP A 137 -2.31 -14.23 -13.91
CA ASP A 137 -3.20 -14.10 -15.07
C ASP A 137 -4.65 -14.14 -14.59
N ASP A 138 -5.38 -13.03 -14.74
CA ASP A 138 -6.78 -12.90 -14.32
C ASP A 138 -7.68 -13.95 -14.95
N ALA A 139 -7.49 -14.24 -16.24
CA ALA A 139 -8.31 -15.23 -16.92
C ALA A 139 -8.01 -16.65 -16.39
N ALA A 140 -6.78 -16.93 -16.00
CA ALA A 140 -6.44 -18.21 -15.36
C ALA A 140 -7.04 -18.34 -13.96
N VAL A 141 -7.03 -17.25 -13.18
CA VAL A 141 -7.68 -17.20 -11.86
C VAL A 141 -9.18 -17.45 -11.99
N GLU A 142 -9.87 -16.73 -12.88
CA GLU A 142 -11.32 -16.87 -13.08
C GLU A 142 -11.71 -18.29 -13.49
N ARG A 143 -10.98 -18.90 -14.44
CA ARG A 143 -11.19 -20.30 -14.84
C ARG A 143 -11.00 -21.25 -13.66
N GLY A 144 -9.96 -21.01 -12.85
CA GLY A 144 -9.67 -21.79 -11.65
C GLY A 144 -10.77 -21.68 -10.59
N VAL A 145 -11.29 -20.46 -10.37
CA VAL A 145 -12.43 -20.20 -9.48
C VAL A 145 -13.65 -20.99 -9.93
N GLN A 146 -14.03 -20.89 -11.20
CA GLN A 146 -15.18 -21.61 -11.73
C GLN A 146 -15.01 -23.13 -11.54
N ALA A 147 -13.86 -23.68 -11.94
CA ALA A 147 -13.60 -25.12 -11.85
C ALA A 147 -13.66 -25.64 -10.40
N LEU A 148 -13.08 -24.91 -9.45
CA LEU A 148 -13.06 -25.34 -8.04
C LEU A 148 -14.42 -25.14 -7.34
N GLN A 149 -15.20 -24.12 -7.71
CA GLN A 149 -16.57 -23.95 -7.22
C GLN A 149 -17.49 -25.06 -7.75
N GLU A 150 -17.36 -25.46 -9.02
CA GLU A 150 -18.11 -26.58 -9.59
C GLU A 150 -17.72 -27.92 -8.94
N PHE A 151 -16.43 -28.13 -8.65
CA PHE A 151 -15.95 -29.35 -8.00
C PHE A 151 -16.33 -29.42 -6.51
N TYR A 152 -16.41 -28.28 -5.82
CA TYR A 152 -16.74 -28.17 -4.40
C TYR A 152 -17.96 -27.27 -4.13
N PRO A 153 -19.17 -27.59 -4.65
CA PRO A 153 -20.30 -26.67 -4.71
C PRO A 153 -20.88 -26.26 -3.35
N ASN A 154 -20.60 -27.02 -2.28
CA ASN A 154 -21.06 -26.74 -0.93
C ASN A 154 -19.92 -26.36 0.04
N ASN A 155 -18.70 -26.13 -0.47
CA ASN A 155 -17.56 -25.79 0.36
C ASN A 155 -17.47 -24.28 0.59
N ARG A 156 -17.91 -23.85 1.77
CA ARG A 156 -17.92 -22.44 2.20
C ARG A 156 -16.52 -21.79 2.20
N ILE A 157 -15.45 -22.56 2.39
CA ILE A 157 -14.08 -22.02 2.34
C ILE A 157 -13.72 -21.68 0.89
N VAL A 158 -14.02 -22.57 -0.05
CA VAL A 158 -13.77 -22.32 -1.49
C VAL A 158 -14.60 -21.14 -1.98
N GLU A 159 -15.86 -21.05 -1.56
CA GLU A 159 -16.73 -19.91 -1.87
C GLU A 159 -16.16 -18.59 -1.34
N HIS A 160 -15.73 -18.56 -0.08
CA HIS A 160 -15.12 -17.37 0.53
C HIS A 160 -13.82 -16.97 -0.18
N LEU A 161 -12.92 -17.93 -0.41
CA LEU A 161 -11.65 -17.69 -1.09
C LEU A 161 -11.86 -17.17 -2.51
N ALA A 162 -12.87 -17.68 -3.22
CA ALA A 162 -13.21 -17.22 -4.56
C ALA A 162 -13.73 -15.78 -4.53
N ASN A 163 -14.86 -15.57 -3.84
CA ASN A 163 -15.64 -14.34 -3.99
C ASN A 163 -15.03 -13.16 -3.24
N ASN A 164 -14.48 -13.39 -2.05
CA ASN A 164 -13.95 -12.32 -1.21
C ASN A 164 -12.45 -12.15 -1.41
N CYS A 165 -11.68 -13.24 -1.37
CA CYS A 165 -10.23 -13.12 -1.38
C CYS A 165 -9.67 -12.94 -2.79
N ALA A 166 -9.97 -13.85 -3.72
CA ALA A 166 -9.35 -13.88 -5.04
C ALA A 166 -9.93 -12.83 -5.99
N LEU A 167 -11.26 -12.69 -6.04
CA LEU A 167 -11.95 -11.83 -7.01
C LEU A 167 -12.25 -10.42 -6.51
N ALA A 168 -12.47 -10.23 -5.19
CA ALA A 168 -12.78 -8.89 -4.65
C ALA A 168 -11.53 -8.19 -4.09
N TYR A 169 -10.71 -8.87 -3.29
CA TYR A 169 -9.50 -8.27 -2.70
C TYR A 169 -8.23 -8.51 -3.52
N ASN A 170 -8.31 -9.28 -4.60
CA ASN A 170 -7.18 -9.68 -5.44
C ASN A 170 -6.01 -10.29 -4.65
N CYS A 171 -6.31 -10.99 -3.55
CA CYS A 171 -5.33 -11.58 -2.65
C CYS A 171 -4.42 -12.57 -3.40
N PRO A 172 -3.09 -12.31 -3.46
CA PRO A 172 -2.16 -13.18 -4.17
C PRO A 172 -2.22 -14.63 -3.73
N ALA A 173 -2.30 -14.90 -2.42
CA ALA A 173 -2.38 -16.25 -1.90
C ALA A 173 -3.65 -16.99 -2.36
N ALA A 174 -4.81 -16.30 -2.39
CA ALA A 174 -6.07 -16.93 -2.82
C ALA A 174 -6.06 -17.18 -4.33
N ARG A 175 -5.54 -16.23 -5.11
CA ARG A 175 -5.37 -16.39 -6.56
C ARG A 175 -4.42 -17.55 -6.89
N ASN A 176 -3.38 -17.75 -6.09
CA ASN A 176 -2.47 -18.89 -6.22
C ASN A 176 -3.16 -20.24 -6.06
N TYR A 177 -4.04 -20.35 -5.05
CA TYR A 177 -4.86 -21.53 -4.87
C TYR A 177 -5.70 -21.85 -6.11
N PHE A 178 -6.39 -20.86 -6.69
CA PHE A 178 -7.21 -21.07 -7.90
C PHE A 178 -6.38 -21.32 -9.17
N MET A 179 -5.15 -20.82 -9.22
CA MET A 179 -4.20 -21.15 -10.30
C MET A 179 -3.52 -22.51 -10.10
N GLY A 180 -3.80 -23.24 -9.02
CA GLY A 180 -3.19 -24.54 -8.72
C GLY A 180 -1.71 -24.45 -8.34
N ARG A 181 -1.29 -23.33 -7.74
CA ARG A 181 0.10 -23.05 -7.38
C ARG A 181 0.28 -22.93 -5.86
N TRP A 182 1.42 -23.40 -5.37
CA TRP A 182 1.87 -23.22 -3.98
C TRP A 182 0.85 -23.69 -2.93
N GLU A 183 0.65 -22.90 -1.88
CA GLU A 183 -0.16 -23.25 -0.70
C GLU A 183 -1.59 -22.68 -0.77
N CYS A 184 -2.53 -23.32 -0.06
CA CYS A 184 -3.89 -22.81 0.11
C CYS A 184 -3.96 -21.93 1.36
N PRO A 185 -4.30 -20.63 1.23
CA PRO A 185 -4.46 -19.76 2.39
C PRO A 185 -5.81 -20.04 3.05
N VAL A 186 -5.81 -20.76 4.17
CA VAL A 186 -7.06 -21.00 4.92
C VAL A 186 -7.27 -19.85 5.92
N PRO A 187 -8.35 -19.07 5.81
CA PRO A 187 -8.69 -18.06 6.81
C PRO A 187 -9.05 -18.74 8.14
N THR A 188 -8.57 -18.21 9.26
CA THR A 188 -8.86 -18.68 10.63
C THR A 188 -9.95 -17.84 11.30
#